data_AF-A0A2X2JAR6-F1
#
_entry.id   AF-A0A2X2JAR6-F1
#
_cell.length_a   1.000
_cell.length_b   1.000
_cell.length_c   1.000
_cell.angle_alpha   90.00
_cell.angle_beta   90.00
_cell.angle_gamma   90.00
#
_symmetry.space_group_name_H-M   'P 1'
#
loop_
_entity.id
_entity.type
_entity.pdbx_description
1 polymer ?
#
loop_
_entity_poly.entity_id
_entity_poly.type
_entity_poly.pdbx_seq_one_letter_code
_entity_poly.pdbx_strand_id
1 'polypeptide(L)'
;MDALQLLTWSLILFLFASLASLFLLGLDRLAIKLSGITSLVGGVIGIISGITQLHAGVTLVARFATPFDFADLTLRMDSLSAFMVLVISLLVVVCSLYSLTYMREYEGKGAAAMGFFMNLFIASMVALLVMDNAFWFIVLFEMMSLSSWFLVIARQDKTSINAGMLYFFIAHAGSVLIMIAFLLMGRESGSLDFASFARFHFLRGWRRRCFCWPFSVLARKPG
;
A
#
# COMPACT_ATOMS: atom_id res chain seq x y z
N MET A 1 1.48 -12.25 21.06
CA MET A 1 1.16 -11.05 20.27
C MET A 1 0.63 -11.56 18.95
N ASP A 2 -0.58 -11.15 18.57
CA ASP A 2 -1.16 -11.59 17.31
C ASP A 2 -0.46 -10.91 16.13
N ALA A 3 -0.40 -11.59 14.98
CA ALA A 3 0.23 -11.03 13.77
C ALA A 3 -0.39 -9.69 13.35
N LEU A 4 -1.72 -9.55 13.54
CA LEU A 4 -2.45 -8.32 13.28
C LEU A 4 -2.02 -7.19 14.23
N GLN A 5 -1.76 -7.48 15.51
CA GLN A 5 -1.24 -6.48 16.44
C GLN A 5 0.16 -5.99 16.01
N LEU A 6 1.05 -6.91 15.61
CA LEU A 6 2.37 -6.55 15.09
C LEU A 6 2.27 -5.67 13.85
N LEU A 7 1.34 -5.97 12.95
CA LEU A 7 1.07 -5.13 11.78
C LEU A 7 0.60 -3.73 12.19
N THR A 8 -0.34 -3.63 13.15
CA THR A 8 -0.80 -2.31 13.62
C THR A 8 0.32 -1.49 14.24
N TRP A 9 1.23 -2.13 14.99
CA TRP A 9 2.43 -1.46 15.52
C TRP A 9 3.36 -0.98 14.42
N SER A 10 3.59 -1.79 13.39
CA SER A 10 4.35 -1.40 12.20
C SER A 10 3.74 -0.17 11.51
N LEU A 11 2.43 -0.14 11.30
CA LEU A 11 1.71 1.00 10.72
C LEU A 11 1.82 2.26 11.58
N ILE A 12 1.65 2.13 12.91
CA ILE A 12 1.81 3.25 13.85
C ILE A 12 3.23 3.81 13.77
N LEU A 13 4.24 2.95 13.68
CA LEU A 13 5.64 3.38 13.55
C LEU A 13 5.88 4.14 12.25
N PHE A 14 5.33 3.69 11.11
CA PHE A 14 5.45 4.44 9.86
C PHE A 14 4.73 5.79 9.90
N LEU A 15 3.54 5.86 10.49
CA LEU A 15 2.83 7.13 10.67
C LEU A 15 3.57 8.07 11.62
N PHE A 16 4.12 7.53 12.71
CA PHE A 16 4.96 8.29 13.63
C PHE A 16 6.24 8.78 12.95
N ALA A 17 6.91 7.94 12.15
CA ALA A 17 8.07 8.32 11.34
C ALA A 17 7.77 9.49 10.40
N SER A 18 6.61 9.42 9.74
CA SER A 18 6.11 10.47 8.85
C SER A 18 5.90 11.78 9.62
N LEU A 19 5.10 11.77 10.69
CA LEU A 19 4.80 12.95 11.51
C LEU A 19 6.06 13.53 12.18
N ALA A 20 6.94 12.68 12.71
CA ALA A 20 8.21 13.12 13.30
C ALA A 20 9.06 13.84 12.25
N SER A 21 9.09 13.37 11.01
CA SER A 21 9.79 14.06 9.92
C SER A 21 9.23 15.46 9.66
N LEU A 22 7.91 15.64 9.76
CA LEU A 22 7.23 16.94 9.61
C LEU A 22 7.46 17.89 10.80
N PHE A 23 7.47 17.39 12.04
CA PHE A 23 7.72 18.24 13.21
C PHE A 23 9.17 18.73 13.32
N LEU A 24 10.13 18.02 12.69
CA LEU A 24 11.54 18.39 12.66
C LEU A 24 11.92 19.25 11.43
N LEU A 25 10.97 20.01 10.88
CA LEU A 25 11.22 21.06 9.87
C LEU A 25 12.24 22.08 10.41
N GLY A 26 13.52 21.89 10.09
CA GLY A 26 14.64 22.73 10.57
C GLY A 26 15.87 21.94 11.02
N LEU A 27 15.74 20.64 11.36
CA LEU A 27 16.87 19.76 11.69
C LEU A 27 16.90 18.55 10.75
N ASP A 28 17.16 18.81 9.46
CA ASP A 28 17.15 17.80 8.39
C ASP A 28 17.89 16.51 8.74
N ARG A 29 19.06 16.62 9.37
CA ARG A 29 19.88 15.46 9.80
C ARG A 29 19.18 14.54 10.80
N LEU A 30 18.45 15.11 11.76
CA LEU A 30 17.72 14.33 12.75
C LEU A 30 16.44 13.76 12.15
N ALA A 31 15.74 14.54 11.33
CA ALA A 31 14.54 14.10 10.62
C ALA A 31 14.84 12.86 9.75
N ILE A 32 15.94 12.88 8.98
CA ILE A 32 16.36 11.76 8.12
C ILE A 32 16.69 10.53 8.96
N LYS A 33 17.50 10.68 10.01
CA LYS A 33 17.92 9.54 10.85
C LYS A 33 16.74 8.93 11.61
N LEU A 34 15.92 9.76 12.25
CA LEU A 34 14.74 9.30 13.00
C LEU A 34 13.76 8.60 12.06
N SER A 35 13.42 9.24 10.93
CA SER A 35 12.59 8.66 9.88
C SER A 35 13.15 7.30 9.43
N GLY A 36 14.39 7.24 8.93
CA GLY A 36 14.93 5.99 8.39
C GLY A 36 15.06 4.86 9.43
N ILE A 37 15.45 5.18 10.67
CA ILE A 37 15.54 4.17 11.75
C ILE A 37 14.15 3.67 12.14
N THR A 38 13.17 4.56 12.28
CA THR A 38 11.79 4.17 12.62
C THR A 38 11.14 3.37 11.49
N SER A 39 11.39 3.70 10.21
CA SER A 39 10.96 2.88 9.07
C SER A 39 11.63 1.50 9.06
N LEU A 40 12.92 1.43 9.40
CA LEU A 40 13.65 0.17 9.49
C LEU A 40 13.03 -0.74 10.55
N VAL A 41 12.79 -0.21 11.75
CA VAL A 41 12.14 -0.95 12.85
C VAL A 41 10.72 -1.37 12.45
N GLY A 42 9.94 -0.47 11.84
CA GLY A 42 8.60 -0.77 11.32
C GLY A 42 8.60 -1.87 10.27
N GLY A 43 9.60 -1.89 9.38
CA GLY A 43 9.81 -2.94 8.38
C GLY A 43 10.19 -4.29 9.01
N VAL A 44 11.08 -4.31 9.99
CA VAL A 44 11.44 -5.55 10.72
C VAL A 44 10.21 -6.13 11.44
N ILE A 45 9.40 -5.29 12.09
CA ILE A 45 8.15 -5.73 12.74
C ILE A 45 7.15 -6.24 11.69
N GLY A 46 7.08 -5.60 10.52
CA GLY A 46 6.26 -6.07 9.40
C GLY A 46 6.67 -7.45 8.88
N ILE A 47 7.98 -7.73 8.80
CA ILE A 47 8.51 -9.06 8.45
C ILE A 47 8.08 -10.09 9.49
N ILE A 48 8.23 -9.78 10.78
CA ILE A 48 7.82 -10.68 11.87
C ILE A 48 6.31 -10.94 11.80
N SER A 49 5.50 -9.91 11.54
CA SER A 49 4.05 -10.03 11.34
C SER A 49 3.71 -10.97 10.17
N GLY A 50 4.36 -10.80 9.01
CA GLY A 50 4.16 -11.67 7.84
C GLY A 50 4.51 -13.14 8.11
N ILE A 51 5.66 -13.40 8.74
CA ILE A 51 6.13 -14.76 9.07
C ILE A 51 5.21 -15.42 10.09
N THR A 52 4.82 -14.71 11.15
CA THR A 52 3.92 -15.26 12.18
C THR A 52 2.56 -15.64 11.60
N GLN A 53 2.02 -14.82 10.70
CA GLN A 53 0.75 -15.12 10.02
C GLN A 53 0.86 -16.29 9.04
N LEU A 54 1.97 -16.40 8.30
CA LEU A 54 2.23 -17.53 7.39
C LEU A 54 2.31 -18.87 8.13
N HIS A 55 2.86 -18.89 9.34
CA HIS A 55 2.90 -20.10 10.18
C HIS A 55 1.55 -20.43 10.83
N ALA A 56 0.77 -19.41 11.22
CA ALA A 56 -0.53 -19.62 11.86
C ALA A 56 -1.56 -20.19 10.86
N GLY A 57 -1.56 -19.71 9.61
CA GLY A 57 -2.48 -20.17 8.56
C GLY A 57 -3.96 -19.85 8.80
N VAL A 58 -4.28 -19.06 9.84
CA VAL A 58 -5.65 -18.65 10.19
C VAL A 58 -5.90 -17.24 9.71
N THR A 59 -7.03 -16.98 9.05
CA THR A 59 -7.41 -15.62 8.64
C THR A 59 -7.77 -14.78 9.87
N LEU A 60 -7.02 -13.70 10.12
CA LEU A 60 -7.30 -12.75 11.20
C LEU A 60 -8.14 -11.60 10.65
N VAL A 61 -9.21 -11.22 11.37
CA VAL A 61 -10.06 -10.09 11.01
C VAL A 61 -10.19 -9.18 12.23
N ALA A 62 -9.84 -7.91 12.09
CA ALA A 62 -10.12 -6.87 13.05
C ALA A 62 -11.07 -5.84 12.43
N ARG A 63 -12.09 -5.44 13.20
CA ARG A 63 -13.06 -4.43 12.76
C ARG A 63 -12.97 -3.24 13.70
N PHE A 64 -12.81 -2.06 13.12
CA PHE A 64 -12.84 -0.80 13.83
C PHE A 64 -14.07 -0.02 13.37
N ALA A 65 -14.92 0.35 14.34
CA ALA A 65 -16.08 1.18 14.07
C ALA A 65 -15.61 2.57 13.62
N THR A 66 -16.04 2.98 12.44
CA THR A 66 -15.80 4.32 11.89
C THR A 66 -17.07 5.14 12.01
N PRO A 67 -17.00 6.48 11.93
CA PRO A 67 -18.19 7.33 11.90
C PRO A 67 -18.99 7.22 10.59
N PHE A 68 -18.63 6.31 9.69
CA PHE A 68 -19.30 6.11 8.39
C PHE A 68 -20.10 4.82 8.41
N ASP A 69 -21.43 4.91 8.45
CA ASP A 69 -22.34 3.75 8.48
C ASP A 69 -22.21 2.81 7.26
N PHE A 70 -21.58 3.28 6.18
CA PHE A 70 -21.37 2.53 4.93
C PHE A 70 -19.95 1.98 4.77
N ALA A 71 -18.99 2.31 5.66
CA ALA A 71 -17.58 1.98 5.49
C ALA A 71 -16.86 1.68 6.81
N ASP A 72 -17.14 0.52 7.40
CA ASP A 72 -16.37 -0.01 8.53
C ASP A 72 -14.89 -0.21 8.14
N LEU A 73 -13.98 0.15 9.05
CA LEU A 73 -12.55 -0.09 8.84
C LEU A 73 -12.24 -1.53 9.24
N THR A 74 -12.29 -2.42 8.25
CA THR A 74 -12.06 -3.85 8.40
C THR A 74 -10.65 -4.20 7.91
N LEU A 75 -9.79 -4.64 8.84
CA LEU A 75 -8.49 -5.21 8.55
C LEU A 75 -8.62 -6.73 8.46
N ARG A 76 -8.35 -7.30 7.29
CA ARG A 76 -8.33 -8.75 7.08
C ARG A 76 -6.95 -9.18 6.61
N MET A 77 -6.29 -9.99 7.43
CA MET A 77 -4.99 -10.56 7.12
C MET A 77 -5.15 -12.04 6.82
N ASP A 78 -5.06 -12.40 5.54
CA ASP A 78 -5.01 -13.78 5.05
C ASP A 78 -3.57 -14.18 4.66
N SER A 79 -3.35 -15.45 4.30
CA SER A 79 -2.02 -15.94 3.95
C SER A 79 -1.43 -15.24 2.72
N LEU A 80 -2.27 -14.81 1.77
CA LEU A 80 -1.82 -14.04 0.60
C LEU A 80 -1.39 -12.63 0.99
N SER A 81 -2.21 -11.91 1.77
CA SER A 81 -1.83 -10.58 2.25
C SER A 81 -0.60 -10.63 3.15
N ALA A 82 -0.47 -11.66 3.99
CA ALA A 82 0.72 -11.87 4.82
C ALA A 82 2.00 -12.03 3.98
N PHE A 83 1.93 -12.81 2.90
CA PHE A 83 3.04 -12.96 1.97
C PHE A 83 3.41 -11.62 1.31
N MET A 84 2.42 -10.85 0.86
CA MET A 84 2.66 -9.54 0.25
C MET A 84 3.23 -8.53 1.24
N VAL A 85 2.72 -8.49 2.48
CA VAL A 85 3.27 -7.66 3.57
C VAL A 85 4.72 -8.02 3.85
N LEU A 86 5.07 -9.31 3.87
CA LEU A 86 6.45 -9.76 4.06
C LEU A 86 7.37 -9.24 2.96
N VAL A 87 6.98 -9.37 1.69
CA VAL A 87 7.77 -8.90 0.54
C VAL A 87 7.97 -7.39 0.60
N ILE A 88 6.91 -6.63 0.88
CA ILE A 88 7.00 -5.16 0.98
C ILE A 88 7.87 -4.76 2.17
N SER A 89 7.71 -5.41 3.32
CA SER A 89 8.50 -5.11 4.52
C SER A 89 9.99 -5.37 4.31
N LEU A 90 10.36 -6.39 3.54
CA LEU A 90 11.74 -6.64 3.14
C LEU A 90 12.29 -5.49 2.27
N LEU A 91 11.52 -5.04 1.28
CA LEU A 91 11.88 -3.89 0.45
C LEU A 91 12.01 -2.62 1.29
N VAL A 92 11.12 -2.39 2.25
CA VAL A 92 11.17 -1.25 3.17
C VAL A 92 12.46 -1.24 3.98
N VAL A 93 12.91 -2.39 4.49
CA VAL A 93 14.20 -2.49 5.20
C VAL A 93 15.37 -2.09 4.28
N VAL A 94 15.42 -2.61 3.06
CA VAL A 94 16.48 -2.25 2.10
C VAL A 94 16.41 -0.76 1.71
N CYS A 95 15.21 -0.26 1.40
CA CYS A 95 14.98 1.13 1.03
C CYS A 95 15.31 2.09 2.18
N SER A 96 14.99 1.74 3.43
CA SER A 96 15.29 2.57 4.60
C SER A 96 16.80 2.69 4.82
N LEU A 97 17.55 1.57 4.71
CA LEU A 97 19.02 1.57 4.77
C LEU A 97 19.64 2.45 3.67
N TYR A 98 19.13 2.33 2.44
CA TYR A 98 19.58 3.15 1.32
C TYR A 98 19.25 4.63 1.54
N SER A 99 18.04 4.94 2.02
CA SER A 99 17.56 6.30 2.24
C SER A 99 18.41 7.07 3.26
N LEU A 100 18.94 6.41 4.29
CA LEU A 100 19.81 7.04 5.29
C LEU A 100 21.10 7.59 4.69
N THR A 101 21.61 6.95 3.65
CA THR A 101 22.82 7.40 2.94
C THR A 101 22.47 8.41 1.85
N TYR A 102 21.41 8.14 1.08
CA TYR A 102 20.99 8.96 -0.05
C TYR A 102 20.43 10.33 0.35
N MET A 103 19.62 10.39 1.42
CA MET A 103 19.00 11.64 1.88
C MET A 103 20.01 12.66 2.43
N ARG A 104 21.23 12.23 2.78
CA ARG A 104 22.32 13.15 3.17
C ARG A 104 22.71 14.11 2.05
N GLU A 105 22.56 13.69 0.79
CA GLU A 105 22.82 14.53 -0.38
C GLU A 105 21.74 15.62 -0.58
N TYR A 106 20.58 15.46 0.07
CA TYR A 106 19.45 16.38 0.04
C TYR A 106 19.35 17.26 1.30
N GLU A 107 20.36 17.26 2.18
CA GLU A 107 20.45 18.16 3.33
C GLU A 107 20.33 19.63 2.87
N GLY A 108 19.39 20.39 3.46
CA GLY A 108 19.12 21.79 3.11
C GLY A 108 18.18 22.02 1.92
N LYS A 109 17.68 20.97 1.26
CA LYS A 109 16.75 21.06 0.12
C LYS A 109 15.34 20.51 0.40
N GLY A 110 14.99 20.33 1.68
CA GLY A 110 13.68 19.81 2.09
C GLY A 110 13.67 18.31 2.39
N ALA A 111 14.75 17.75 2.92
CA ALA A 111 14.85 16.33 3.27
C ALA A 111 13.77 15.87 4.27
N ALA A 112 13.28 16.77 5.14
CA ALA A 112 12.16 16.51 6.04
C ALA A 112 10.84 16.19 5.29
N ALA A 113 10.52 16.95 4.24
CA ALA A 113 9.34 16.68 3.42
C ALA A 113 9.48 15.35 2.67
N MET A 114 10.67 15.06 2.15
CA MET A 114 10.96 13.79 1.48
C MET A 114 10.79 12.60 2.44
N GLY A 115 11.29 12.70 3.68
CA GLY A 115 11.11 11.68 4.72
C GLY A 115 9.64 11.47 5.10
N PHE A 116 8.86 12.54 5.20
CA PHE A 116 7.41 12.48 5.43
C PHE A 116 6.70 11.67 4.34
N PHE A 117 6.89 12.03 3.06
CA PHE A 117 6.23 11.37 1.93
C PHE A 117 6.72 9.94 1.72
N MET A 118 7.99 9.63 1.98
CA MET A 118 8.52 8.27 1.91
C MET A 118 7.80 7.34 2.92
N ASN A 119 7.66 7.77 4.17
CA ASN A 119 6.96 6.97 5.17
C ASN A 119 5.46 6.88 4.93
N LEU A 120 4.84 7.96 4.46
CA LEU A 120 3.41 7.97 4.13
C LEU A 120 3.11 7.02 2.96
N PHE A 121 3.99 6.98 1.96
CA PHE A 121 3.93 6.02 0.87
C PHE A 121 4.02 4.57 1.37
N ILE A 122 4.98 4.27 2.25
CA ILE A 122 5.15 2.93 2.83
C ILE A 122 3.93 2.53 3.68
N ALA A 123 3.45 3.43 4.55
CA ALA A 123 2.30 3.18 5.43
C ALA A 123 1.03 2.88 4.63
N SER A 124 0.74 3.70 3.62
CA SER A 124 -0.42 3.52 2.74
C SER A 124 -0.34 2.22 1.94
N MET A 125 0.83 1.89 1.40
CA MET A 125 1.05 0.65 0.64
C MET A 125 0.84 -0.61 1.50
N VAL A 126 1.38 -0.65 2.73
CA VAL A 126 1.20 -1.80 3.64
C VAL A 126 -0.24 -1.90 4.11
N ALA A 127 -0.87 -0.77 4.47
CA ALA A 127 -2.26 -0.75 4.93
C ALA A 127 -3.22 -1.23 3.83
N LEU A 128 -2.98 -0.84 2.58
CA LEU A 128 -3.82 -1.20 1.43
C LEU A 128 -3.95 -2.71 1.24
N LEU A 129 -2.90 -3.49 1.51
CA LEU A 129 -2.93 -4.94 1.38
C LEU A 129 -3.89 -5.64 2.35
N VAL A 130 -4.18 -5.02 3.50
CA VAL A 130 -4.94 -5.65 4.59
C VAL A 130 -6.35 -5.06 4.69
N MET A 131 -6.70 -4.06 3.88
CA MET A 131 -8.05 -3.49 3.88
C MET A 131 -9.07 -4.41 3.22
N ASP A 132 -10.17 -4.67 3.92
CA ASP A 132 -11.29 -5.49 3.43
C ASP A 132 -12.50 -4.67 2.94
N ASN A 133 -12.35 -3.35 2.83
CA ASN A 133 -13.38 -2.44 2.33
C ASN A 133 -12.88 -1.60 1.14
N ALA A 134 -13.65 -1.53 0.06
CA ALA A 134 -13.24 -0.85 -1.17
C ALA A 134 -13.11 0.67 -1.04
N PHE A 135 -13.89 1.30 -0.15
CA PHE A 135 -13.75 2.73 0.11
C PHE A 135 -12.36 3.05 0.68
N TRP A 136 -11.98 2.36 1.75
CA TRP A 136 -10.67 2.51 2.39
C TRP A 136 -9.53 2.09 1.46
N PHE A 137 -9.73 1.07 0.63
CA PHE A 137 -8.79 0.68 -0.41
C PHE A 137 -8.50 1.84 -1.38
N ILE A 138 -9.53 2.51 -1.92
CA ILE A 138 -9.35 3.63 -2.85
C ILE A 138 -8.66 4.81 -2.16
N VAL A 139 -9.06 5.13 -0.92
CA VAL A 139 -8.43 6.22 -0.14
C VAL A 139 -6.94 5.96 0.05
N LEU A 140 -6.55 4.74 0.46
CA LEU A 140 -5.14 4.38 0.63
C LEU A 140 -4.39 4.32 -0.71
N PHE A 141 -5.05 3.87 -1.77
CA PHE A 141 -4.49 3.84 -3.12
C PHE A 141 -4.15 5.25 -3.61
N GLU A 142 -5.05 6.21 -3.37
CA GLU A 142 -4.85 7.61 -3.72
C GLU A 142 -3.77 8.27 -2.83
N MET A 143 -3.74 7.96 -1.53
CA MET A 143 -2.68 8.43 -0.64
C MET A 143 -1.29 7.93 -1.08
N MET A 144 -1.21 6.69 -1.54
CA MET A 144 -0.01 6.10 -2.13
C MET A 144 0.40 6.81 -3.42
N SER A 145 -0.53 7.05 -4.36
CA SER A 145 -0.23 7.72 -5.64
C SER A 145 0.19 9.18 -5.45
N LEU A 146 -0.50 9.93 -4.57
CA LEU A 146 -0.17 11.31 -4.21
C LEU A 146 1.22 11.40 -3.57
N SER A 147 1.52 10.52 -2.62
CA SER A 147 2.85 10.50 -1.97
C SER A 147 3.96 10.24 -2.99
N SER A 148 3.76 9.30 -3.92
CA SER A 148 4.72 9.00 -4.99
C SER A 148 4.94 10.20 -5.92
N TRP A 149 3.88 10.92 -6.29
CA TRP A 149 3.99 12.11 -7.12
C TRP A 149 4.81 13.23 -6.46
N PHE A 150 4.58 13.48 -5.17
CA PHE A 150 5.40 14.45 -4.41
C PHE A 150 6.88 14.06 -4.38
N LEU A 151 7.20 12.77 -4.19
CA LEU A 151 8.58 12.28 -4.21
C LEU A 151 9.27 12.47 -5.57
N VAL A 152 8.53 12.35 -6.68
CA VAL A 152 9.07 12.57 -8.03
C VAL A 152 9.31 14.06 -8.29
N ILE A 153 8.39 14.94 -7.86
CA ILE A 153 8.52 16.39 -8.05
C ILE A 153 9.57 17.02 -7.13
N ALA A 154 9.80 16.44 -5.94
CA ALA A 154 10.76 16.95 -4.97
C ALA A 154 12.20 17.09 -5.54
N ARG A 155 12.54 16.40 -6.63
CA ARG A 155 13.84 16.55 -7.32
C ARG A 155 14.04 17.91 -8.02
N GLN A 156 13.03 18.77 -8.14
CA GLN A 156 13.10 20.16 -8.64
C GLN A 156 13.76 20.39 -10.03
N ASP A 157 13.89 19.35 -10.85
CA ASP A 157 14.32 19.50 -12.25
C ASP A 157 13.13 19.85 -13.16
N LYS A 158 13.23 20.93 -13.95
CA LYS A 158 12.16 21.41 -14.84
C LYS A 158 11.69 20.35 -15.85
N THR A 159 12.56 19.45 -16.28
CA THR A 159 12.24 18.30 -17.13
C THR A 159 11.54 17.17 -16.36
N SER A 160 11.88 16.97 -15.09
CA SER A 160 11.27 15.95 -14.21
C SER A 160 9.86 16.33 -13.76
N ILE A 161 9.55 17.63 -13.65
CA ILE A 161 8.21 18.07 -13.25
C ILE A 161 7.18 17.70 -14.33
N ASN A 162 7.48 17.96 -15.62
CA ASN A 162 6.56 17.61 -16.71
C ASN A 162 6.35 16.09 -16.85
N ALA A 163 7.42 15.31 -16.70
CA ALA A 163 7.33 13.84 -16.71
C ALA A 163 6.54 13.29 -15.50
N GLY A 164 6.78 13.85 -14.30
CA GLY A 164 6.06 13.49 -13.08
C GLY A 164 4.57 13.84 -13.15
N MET A 165 4.23 14.99 -13.75
CA MET A 165 2.84 15.40 -13.97
C MET A 165 2.12 14.45 -14.94
N LEU A 166 2.74 14.08 -16.07
CA LEU A 166 2.13 13.13 -17.01
C LEU A 166 1.92 11.75 -16.35
N TYR A 167 2.91 11.26 -15.61
CA TYR A 167 2.79 9.99 -14.89
C TYR A 167 1.67 10.02 -13.84
N PHE A 168 1.55 11.12 -13.10
CA PHE A 168 0.48 11.31 -12.12
C PHE A 168 -0.90 11.37 -12.78
N PHE A 169 -1.06 12.07 -13.90
CA PHE A 169 -2.34 12.09 -14.62
C PHE A 169 -2.75 10.69 -15.09
N ILE A 170 -1.81 9.88 -15.58
CA ILE A 170 -2.09 8.50 -16.00
C ILE A 170 -2.48 7.64 -14.78
N ALA A 171 -1.75 7.76 -13.67
CA ALA A 171 -2.03 7.01 -12.44
C ALA A 171 -3.37 7.41 -11.81
N HIS A 172 -3.68 8.70 -11.78
CA HIS A 172 -4.93 9.24 -11.24
C HIS A 172 -6.12 8.91 -12.14
N ALA A 173 -5.96 8.94 -13.46
CA ALA A 173 -7.00 8.45 -14.37
C ALA A 173 -7.30 6.95 -14.14
N GLY A 174 -6.25 6.16 -13.85
CA GLY A 174 -6.39 4.77 -13.42
C GLY A 174 -7.16 4.62 -12.10
N SER A 175 -6.83 5.43 -11.08
CA SER A 175 -7.52 5.38 -9.78
C SER A 175 -9.00 5.76 -9.91
N VAL A 176 -9.33 6.77 -10.72
CA VAL A 176 -10.73 7.17 -10.99
C VAL A 176 -11.51 6.06 -11.69
N LEU A 177 -10.90 5.36 -12.65
CA LEU A 177 -11.56 4.25 -13.34
C LEU A 177 -11.83 3.06 -12.39
N ILE A 178 -10.88 2.76 -11.50
CA ILE A 178 -11.05 1.74 -10.45
C ILE A 178 -12.14 2.16 -9.46
N MET A 179 -12.17 3.44 -9.08
CA MET A 179 -13.21 4.00 -8.20
C MET A 179 -14.60 3.85 -8.83
N ILE A 180 -14.76 4.17 -10.11
CA ILE A 180 -16.02 3.98 -10.83
C ILE A 180 -16.42 2.50 -10.83
N ALA A 181 -15.48 1.58 -11.08
CA ALA A 181 -15.75 0.15 -11.06
C ALA A 181 -16.24 -0.34 -9.68
N PHE A 182 -15.62 0.11 -8.59
CA PHE A 182 -16.05 -0.24 -7.23
C PHE A 182 -17.39 0.40 -6.85
N LEU A 183 -17.66 1.64 -7.26
CA LEU A 183 -18.96 2.28 -7.03
C LEU A 183 -20.09 1.57 -7.78
N LEU A 184 -19.87 1.16 -9.04
CA LEU A 184 -20.83 0.38 -9.80
C LEU A 184 -21.10 -0.98 -9.13
N MET A 185 -20.04 -1.66 -8.69
CA MET A 185 -20.18 -2.95 -8.01
C MET A 185 -20.84 -2.82 -6.64
N GLY A 186 -20.55 -1.73 -5.91
CA GLY A 186 -21.19 -1.36 -4.64
C GLY A 186 -22.67 -1.05 -4.78
N ARG A 187 -23.07 -0.42 -5.90
CA ARG A 187 -24.48 -0.17 -6.21
C ARG A 187 -25.26 -1.47 -6.40
N GLU A 188 -24.66 -2.46 -7.04
CA GLU A 188 -25.29 -3.76 -7.28
C GLU A 188 -25.28 -4.66 -6.03
N SER A 189 -24.24 -4.60 -5.21
CA SER A 189 -24.10 -5.43 -4.00
C SER A 189 -24.81 -4.87 -2.76
N GLY A 190 -25.12 -3.57 -2.75
CA GLY A 190 -25.64 -2.86 -1.58
C GLY A 190 -24.63 -2.68 -0.44
N SER A 191 -23.35 -3.02 -0.64
CA SER A 191 -22.27 -2.91 0.35
C SER A 191 -20.91 -2.74 -0.32
N LEU A 192 -20.00 -1.97 0.29
CA LEU A 192 -18.63 -1.77 -0.20
C LEU A 192 -17.60 -2.77 0.35
N ASP A 193 -18.06 -3.80 1.07
CA ASP A 193 -17.19 -4.86 1.57
C ASP A 193 -16.80 -5.84 0.46
N PHE A 194 -15.52 -6.22 0.39
CA PHE A 194 -15.05 -7.17 -0.62
C PHE A 194 -15.72 -8.55 -0.51
N ALA A 195 -16.16 -8.94 0.69
CA ALA A 195 -16.95 -10.16 0.89
C ALA A 195 -18.32 -10.13 0.19
N SER A 196 -18.90 -8.95 -0.04
CA SER A 196 -20.15 -8.81 -0.80
C SER A 196 -19.91 -8.99 -2.30
N PHE A 197 -18.79 -8.49 -2.82
CA PHE A 197 -18.40 -8.62 -4.23
C PHE A 197 -18.08 -10.06 -4.63
N ALA A 198 -17.46 -10.85 -3.75
CA ALA A 198 -17.16 -12.25 -4.01
C ALA A 198 -18.40 -13.13 -4.26
N ARG A 199 -19.59 -12.69 -3.81
CA ARG A 199 -20.86 -13.39 -4.05
C ARG A 199 -21.45 -13.13 -5.44
N PHE A 200 -20.96 -12.13 -6.18
CA PHE A 200 -21.43 -11.86 -7.54
C PHE A 200 -20.84 -12.86 -8.54
N HIS A 201 -21.70 -13.74 -9.04
CA HIS A 201 -21.41 -14.89 -9.90
C HIS A 201 -20.99 -14.53 -11.35
N PHE A 202 -20.87 -13.24 -11.71
CA PHE A 202 -20.66 -12.77 -13.09
C PHE A 202 -19.35 -13.30 -13.73
N LEU A 203 -18.31 -13.58 -12.92
CA LEU A 203 -17.00 -14.06 -13.41
C LEU A 203 -16.91 -15.58 -13.67
N ARG A 204 -17.91 -16.40 -13.29
CA ARG A 204 -17.86 -17.86 -13.57
C ARG A 204 -17.99 -18.20 -15.06
N GLY A 205 -18.68 -17.36 -15.84
CA GLY A 205 -18.84 -17.55 -17.29
C GLY A 205 -17.60 -17.23 -18.12
N TRP A 206 -16.78 -16.27 -17.67
CA TRP A 206 -15.53 -15.88 -18.33
C TRP A 206 -14.34 -16.76 -17.93
N ARG A 207 -14.30 -17.22 -16.68
CA ARG A 207 -13.23 -18.11 -16.18
C ARG A 207 -13.18 -19.46 -16.89
N ARG A 208 -14.32 -20.01 -17.32
CA ARG A 208 -14.36 -21.25 -18.13
C ARG A 208 -13.87 -21.03 -19.57
N ARG A 209 -14.13 -19.87 -20.17
CA ARG A 209 -13.74 -19.56 -21.55
C ARG A 209 -12.24 -19.27 -21.68
N CYS A 210 -11.66 -18.54 -20.73
CA CYS A 210 -10.22 -18.21 -20.76
C CYS A 210 -9.32 -19.36 -20.29
N PHE A 211 -9.82 -20.31 -19.48
CA PHE A 211 -9.00 -21.45 -19.02
C PHE A 211 -9.02 -22.63 -20.02
N CYS A 212 -10.08 -22.79 -20.83
CA CYS A 212 -10.11 -23.82 -21.87
C CYS A 212 -9.30 -23.44 -23.12
N TRP A 213 -9.23 -22.15 -23.48
CA TRP A 213 -8.58 -21.70 -24.72
C TRP A 213 -7.08 -22.05 -24.81
N PRO A 214 -6.26 -21.88 -23.75
CA PRO A 214 -4.82 -22.18 -23.82
C PRO A 214 -4.56 -23.69 -23.95
N PHE A 215 -5.41 -24.53 -23.33
CA PHE A 215 -5.22 -25.99 -23.32
C PHE A 215 -5.63 -26.64 -24.65
N SER A 216 -6.64 -26.11 -25.33
CA SER A 216 -7.02 -26.58 -26.67
C SER A 216 -6.01 -26.22 -27.76
N VAL A 217 -5.22 -25.15 -27.56
CA VAL A 217 -4.16 -24.74 -28.49
C VAL A 217 -2.87 -25.54 -28.27
N LEU A 218 -2.56 -25.96 -27.04
CA LEU A 218 -1.40 -26.81 -26.75
C LEU A 218 -1.58 -28.27 -27.20
N ALA A 219 -2.83 -28.74 -27.35
CA ALA A 219 -3.15 -30.10 -27.82
C ALA A 219 -3.09 -30.27 -29.36
N ARG A 220 -2.77 -29.21 -30.12
CA ARG A 220 -2.61 -29.24 -31.59
C ARG A 220 -1.16 -28.99 -32.04
N LYS A 221 -0.17 -29.56 -31.34
CA LYS A 221 1.14 -29.78 -31.98
C LYS A 221 1.15 -31.17 -32.62
N PRO A 222 1.07 -31.29 -33.97
CA PRO A 222 1.45 -32.53 -34.63
C PRO A 222 2.95 -32.74 -34.45
N GLY A 223 3.33 -33.98 -34.15
CA GLY A 223 4.71 -34.45 -34.21
C GLY A 223 5.22 -34.54 -35.65
#